data_AF-A0A1E3VRP9-F1
#
_entry.id   AF-A0A1E3VRP9-F1
#
_cell.length_a   1.000
_cell.length_b   1.000
_cell.length_c   1.000
_cell.angle_alpha   90.00
_cell.angle_beta   90.00
_cell.angle_gamma   90.00
#
_symmetry.space_group_name_H-M   'P 1'
#
loop_
_entity.id
_entity.type
_entity.pdbx_description
1 polymer ?
#
loop_
_entity_poly.entity_id
_entity_poly.type
_entity_poly.pdbx_seq_one_letter_code
_entity_poly.pdbx_strand_id
1 'polypeptide(L)' 'MTDEAALAEIERRIQIVEDNLRQLTEQAAAYSGAADEERNADRIADQQAKLDALLKERETLLGKG' A
#
# COMPACT_ATOMS: atom_id res chain seq x y z
N MET A 1 6.38 25.22 -1.31
CA MET A 1 5.53 24.83 -2.47
C MET A 1 5.87 23.43 -2.99
N THR A 2 7.14 23.09 -3.17
CA THR A 2 7.55 21.74 -3.63
C THR A 2 7.16 20.63 -2.65
N ASP A 3 7.30 20.88 -1.35
CA ASP A 3 7.04 19.86 -0.31
C ASP A 3 5.56 19.51 -0.16
N GLU A 4 4.66 20.48 -0.36
CA GLU A 4 3.21 20.26 -0.30
C GLU A 4 2.71 19.44 -1.49
N ALA A 5 3.21 19.73 -2.70
CA ALA A 5 2.90 18.93 -3.89
C ALA A 5 3.48 17.51 -3.78
N ALA A 6 4.70 17.36 -3.23
CA ALA A 6 5.30 16.05 -2.98
C ALA A 6 4.52 15.26 -1.92
N LEU A 7 4.08 15.92 -0.84
CA LEU A 7 3.24 15.29 0.18
C LEU A 7 1.91 14.81 -0.40
N ALA A 8 1.22 15.65 -1.18
CA ALA A 8 -0.05 15.30 -1.82
C ALA A 8 0.11 14.12 -2.81
N GLU A 9 1.23 14.03 -3.51
CA GLU A 9 1.56 12.89 -4.36
C GLU A 9 1.72 11.60 -3.56
N ILE A 10 2.48 11.64 -2.47
CA ILE A 10 2.67 10.47 -1.60
C ILE A 10 1.36 10.03 -0.98
N GLU A 11 0.53 10.97 -0.50
CA GLU A 11 -0.78 10.65 0.07
C GLU A 11 -1.72 10.01 -0.97
N ARG A 12 -1.70 10.48 -2.23
CA ARG A 12 -2.44 9.81 -3.30
C ARG A 12 -1.94 8.40 -3.57
N ARG A 13 -0.62 8.19 -3.59
CA ARG A 13 0.00 6.88 -3.77
C ARG A 13 -0.35 5.92 -2.62
N ILE A 14 -0.39 6.42 -1.38
CA ILE A 14 -0.83 5.66 -0.19
C ILE A 14 -2.26 5.20 -0.39
N GLN A 15 -3.18 6.11 -0.73
CA GLN A 15 -4.59 5.77 -0.92
C GLN A 15 -4.78 4.65 -1.96
N ILE A 16 -4.06 4.73 -3.09
CA ILE A 16 -4.10 3.69 -4.13
C ILE A 16 -3.63 2.33 -3.59
N VAL A 17 -2.57 2.31 -2.78
CA VAL A 17 -2.04 1.06 -2.22
C VAL A 17 -2.99 0.48 -1.17
N GLU A 18 -3.57 1.31 -0.32
CA GLU A 18 -4.59 0.90 0.65
C GLU A 18 -5.83 0.30 -0.02
N ASP A 19 -6.30 0.91 -1.13
CA ASP A 19 -7.43 0.38 -1.88
C ASP A 19 -7.10 -0.94 -2.57
N ASN A 20 -5.87 -1.10 -3.08
CA ASN A 20 -5.40 -2.39 -3.61
C ASN A 20 -5.35 -3.46 -2.52
N LEU A 21 -4.85 -3.15 -1.33
CA LEU A 21 -4.80 -4.08 -0.19
C LEU A 21 -6.20 -4.53 0.23
N ARG A 22 -7.17 -3.61 0.26
CA ARG A 22 -8.58 -3.91 0.55
C ARG A 22 -9.15 -4.89 -0.47
N GLN A 23 -8.99 -4.61 -1.76
CA GLN A 23 -9.48 -5.48 -2.85
C GLN A 23 -8.81 -6.87 -2.82
N LEU A 24 -7.51 -6.93 -2.57
CA LEU A 24 -6.79 -8.21 -2.47
C LEU A 24 -7.25 -9.04 -1.26
N THR A 25 -7.53 -8.38 -0.13
CA THR A 25 -8.06 -9.03 1.08
C THR A 25 -9.46 -9.57 0.83
N GLU A 26 -10.32 -8.81 0.15
CA GLU A 26 -11.66 -9.25 -0.25
C GLU A 26 -11.60 -10.44 -1.23
N GLN A 27 -10.67 -10.40 -2.20
CA GLN A 27 -10.45 -11.51 -3.13
C GLN A 27 -9.94 -12.78 -2.41
N ALA A 28 -8.99 -12.64 -1.50
CA ALA A 28 -8.48 -13.76 -0.70
C ALA A 28 -9.58 -14.38 0.18
N ALA A 29 -10.51 -13.58 0.70
CA ALA A 29 -11.66 -14.08 1.44
C ALA A 29 -12.71 -14.77 0.53
N ALA A 30 -12.84 -14.34 -0.72
CA ALA A 30 -13.81 -14.88 -1.68
C ALA A 30 -13.34 -16.16 -2.39
N TYR A 31 -12.04 -16.31 -2.67
CA TYR A 31 -11.46 -17.44 -3.39
C TYR A 31 -10.55 -18.26 -2.46
N SER A 32 -11.12 -19.28 -1.79
CA SER A 32 -10.40 -20.17 -0.84
C SER A 32 -9.84 -21.44 -1.50
N GLY A 33 -9.04 -21.27 -2.55
CA GLY A 33 -8.26 -22.34 -3.18
C GLY A 33 -6.78 -22.17 -2.92
N ALA A 34 -6.06 -23.23 -2.53
CA ALA A 34 -4.65 -23.15 -2.09
C ALA A 34 -3.70 -22.40 -3.05
N ALA A 35 -3.87 -22.55 -4.36
CA ALA A 35 -3.03 -21.85 -5.35
C ALA A 35 -3.38 -20.36 -5.53
N ASP A 36 -4.64 -19.98 -5.27
CA ASP A 36 -5.10 -18.59 -5.31
C ASP A 36 -4.76 -17.88 -4.00
N GLU A 37 -4.75 -18.60 -2.87
CA GLU A 37 -4.33 -18.11 -1.56
C GLU A 37 -2.85 -17.71 -1.53
N GLU A 38 -1.93 -18.53 -2.05
CA GLU A 38 -0.50 -18.23 -2.08
C GLU A 38 -0.20 -16.99 -2.95
N ARG A 39 -0.80 -16.92 -4.16
CA ARG A 39 -0.65 -15.76 -5.06
C ARG A 39 -1.23 -14.49 -4.47
N ASN A 40 -2.35 -14.58 -3.75
CA ASN A 40 -2.94 -13.42 -3.09
C ASN A 40 -2.08 -12.98 -1.90
N ALA A 41 -1.51 -13.92 -1.14
CA ALA A 41 -0.61 -13.63 -0.03
C ALA A 41 0.64 -12.88 -0.49
N ASP A 42 1.29 -13.34 -1.57
CA ASP A 42 2.47 -12.66 -2.13
C ASP A 42 2.14 -11.23 -2.58
N ARG A 43 1.02 -11.04 -3.27
CA ARG A 43 0.59 -9.70 -3.74
C ARG A 43 0.24 -8.77 -2.58
N ILE A 44 -0.35 -9.30 -1.50
CA ILE A 44 -0.63 -8.54 -0.28
C ILE A 44 0.69 -8.11 0.37
N ALA A 45 1.66 -9.02 0.49
CA ALA A 45 2.97 -8.71 1.06
C ALA A 45 3.70 -7.61 0.27
N ASP A 46 3.67 -7.68 -1.07
CA ASP A 46 4.26 -6.64 -1.94
C ASP A 46 3.60 -5.27 -1.75
N GLN A 47 2.27 -5.22 -1.66
CA GLN A 47 1.56 -3.96 -1.43
C GLN A 47 1.81 -3.41 -0.02
N GLN A 48 1.92 -4.27 0.98
CA GLN A 48 2.26 -3.85 2.35
C GLN A 48 3.67 -3.24 2.40
N ALA A 49 4.66 -3.88 1.79
CA ALA A 49 6.02 -3.35 1.72
C ALA A 49 6.06 -1.99 1.00
N LYS A 50 5.24 -1.81 -0.05
CA LYS A 50 5.09 -0.53 -0.75
C LYS A 50 4.43 0.53 0.14
N LEU A 51 3.40 0.17 0.91
CA LEU A 51 2.74 1.07 1.85
C LEU A 51 3.74 1.56 2.91
N ASP A 52 4.50 0.64 3.50
CA ASP A 52 5.49 0.97 4.53
C ASP A 52 6.56 1.93 3.99
N ALA A 53 7.03 1.72 2.76
CA ALA A 53 7.97 2.62 2.09
C ALA A 53 7.40 4.02 1.87
N LEU A 54 6.13 4.12 1.43
CA LEU A 54 5.44 5.40 1.23
C LEU A 54 5.20 6.14 2.56
N LEU A 55 4.84 5.42 3.63
CA LEU A 55 4.67 6.00 4.96
C LEU A 55 5.99 6.59 5.48
N LYS A 56 7.10 5.88 5.31
CA LYS A 56 8.43 6.38 5.67
C LYS A 56 8.84 7.62 4.85
N GLU A 57 8.55 7.62 3.54
CA GLU A 57 8.76 8.77 2.66
C GLU A 57 7.95 9.99 3.15
N ARG A 58 6.68 9.76 3.52
CA ARG A 58 5.78 10.77 4.10
C ARG A 58 6.31 11.33 5.42
N GLU A 59 6.75 10.48 6.34
CA GLU A 59 7.33 10.89 7.62
C GLU A 59 8.57 11.77 7.42
N THR A 60 9.41 11.40 6.46
CA THR A 60 10.60 12.17 6.07
C THR A 60 10.22 13.56 5.57
N LEU A 61 9.22 13.66 4.68
CA LEU A 61 8.73 14.97 4.21
C LEU A 61 8.12 15.82 5.32
N LEU A 62 7.46 15.19 6.29
CA LEU A 62 6.88 15.88 7.44
C LEU A 62 7.89 16.21 8.54
N GLY A 63 9.16 15.80 8.39
CA GLY A 63 10.22 16.01 9.38
C GLY A 63 10.00 15.25 10.69
N LYS A 64 9.27 14.13 10.66
CA LYS A 64 8.93 13.32 11.85
C LYS A 64 9.99 12.24 12.20
N GLY A 65 11.26 12.50 11.90
CA GLY A 65 12.39 11.58 12.15
C GLY A 65 12.90 11.58 13.59
#